data_AF-A0A1I4P7K1-F1
#
_entry.id   AF-A0A1I4P7K1-F1
#
_cell.length_a   1.000
_cell.length_b   1.000
_cell.length_c   1.000
_cell.angle_alpha   90.00
_cell.angle_beta   90.00
_cell.angle_gamma   90.00
#
_symmetry.space_group_name_H-M   'P 1'
#
loop_
_entity.id
_entity.type
_entity.pdbx_description
1 polymer ?
#
loop_
_entity_poly.entity_id
_entity_poly.type
_entity_poly.pdbx_seq_one_letter_code
_entity_poly.pdbx_strand_id
1 'polypeptide(L)'
;MRLELMDKRSRFEDFETEYRDSKAYLRRARLFLAEGQDHSVVFNVASLALERYLVALCYLYDMDPYNHNYTCLMDTVELFMEVPEELNKEIRSLDKIFDICSLDDYFHGDPEVSDMERILSMCEDVEGLFDQEKISSIRESLKEDK
;
A
#
# COMPACT_ATOMS: atom_id res chain seq x y z
N MET A 1 0.87 -5.11 -29.86
CA MET A 1 0.75 -6.54 -29.50
C MET A 1 1.95 -7.07 -28.70
N ARG A 2 3.14 -7.35 -29.26
CA ARG A 2 4.26 -7.92 -28.46
C ARG A 2 4.82 -6.97 -27.37
N LEU A 3 4.89 -5.66 -27.67
CA LEU A 3 5.35 -4.66 -26.70
C LEU A 3 4.34 -4.45 -25.56
N GLU A 4 3.05 -4.31 -25.86
CA GLU A 4 1.96 -4.21 -24.85
C GLU A 4 1.90 -5.45 -23.94
N LEU A 5 2.18 -6.64 -24.46
CA LEU A 5 2.25 -7.87 -23.67
C LEU A 5 3.46 -7.91 -22.72
N MET A 6 4.61 -7.41 -23.17
CA MET A 6 5.82 -7.30 -22.32
C MET A 6 5.61 -6.28 -21.20
N ASP A 7 4.95 -5.17 -21.51
CA ASP A 7 4.60 -4.12 -20.54
C ASP A 7 3.62 -4.63 -19.48
N LYS A 8 2.54 -5.31 -19.91
CA LYS A 8 1.56 -5.93 -19.02
C LYS A 8 2.19 -7.01 -18.12
N ARG A 9 3.14 -7.81 -18.63
CA ARG A 9 3.86 -8.80 -17.82
C ARG A 9 4.75 -8.11 -16.78
N SER A 10 5.53 -7.09 -17.18
CA SER A 10 6.35 -6.31 -16.25
C SER A 10 5.51 -5.70 -15.14
N ARG A 11 4.40 -5.04 -15.51
CA ARG A 11 3.49 -4.40 -14.55
C ARG A 11 2.90 -5.39 -13.55
N PHE A 12 2.52 -6.58 -14.02
CA PHE A 12 1.99 -7.61 -13.13
C PHE A 12 3.06 -8.20 -12.20
N GLU A 13 4.31 -8.32 -12.67
CA GLU A 13 5.45 -8.71 -11.82
C GLU A 13 5.75 -7.66 -10.74
N ASP A 14 5.62 -6.37 -11.07
CA ASP A 14 5.73 -5.27 -10.11
C ASP A 14 4.60 -5.34 -9.06
N PHE A 15 3.35 -5.54 -9.50
CA PHE A 15 2.22 -5.81 -8.61
C PHE A 15 2.51 -6.98 -7.65
N GLU A 16 2.96 -8.12 -8.15
CA GLU A 16 3.25 -9.31 -7.33
C GLU A 16 4.32 -9.04 -6.28
N THR A 17 5.34 -8.27 -6.66
CA THR A 17 6.43 -7.88 -5.76
C THR A 17 5.89 -7.01 -4.64
N GLU A 18 5.20 -5.93 -4.98
CA GLU A 18 4.65 -4.97 -4.02
C GLU A 18 3.61 -5.60 -3.10
N TYR A 19 2.72 -6.44 -3.66
CA TYR A 19 1.69 -7.15 -2.90
C TYR A 19 2.25 -8.21 -1.94
N ARG A 20 3.33 -8.91 -2.34
CA ARG A 20 4.00 -9.86 -1.45
C ARG A 20 4.74 -9.13 -0.34
N ASP A 21 5.45 -8.07 -0.68
CA ASP A 21 6.28 -7.33 0.25
C ASP A 21 5.42 -6.58 1.27
N SER A 22 4.28 -6.01 0.85
CA SER A 22 3.30 -5.41 1.77
C SER A 22 2.79 -6.41 2.82
N LYS A 23 2.41 -7.63 2.42
CA LYS A 23 2.04 -8.71 3.37
C LYS A 23 3.19 -9.07 4.31
N ALA A 24 4.42 -9.10 3.82
CA ALA A 24 5.59 -9.41 4.63
C ALA A 24 5.84 -8.32 5.69
N TYR A 25 5.71 -7.04 5.33
CA TYR A 25 5.82 -5.91 6.25
C TYR A 25 4.68 -5.90 7.27
N LEU A 26 3.43 -6.10 6.86
CA LEU A 26 2.30 -6.19 7.80
C LEU A 26 2.49 -7.34 8.80
N ARG A 27 2.94 -8.51 8.33
CA ARG A 27 3.31 -9.64 9.20
C ARG A 27 4.42 -9.25 10.18
N ARG A 28 5.43 -8.49 9.74
CA ARG A 28 6.53 -8.04 10.61
C ARG A 28 6.06 -7.03 11.65
N ALA A 29 5.19 -6.08 11.29
CA ALA A 29 4.59 -5.13 12.22
C ALA A 29 3.82 -5.85 13.33
N ARG A 30 2.98 -6.83 12.97
CA ARG A 30 2.26 -7.67 13.94
C ARG A 30 3.20 -8.46 14.86
N LEU A 31 4.31 -8.98 14.34
CA LEU A 31 5.31 -9.68 15.15
C LEU A 31 5.99 -8.70 16.13
N PHE A 32 6.33 -7.50 15.69
CA PHE A 32 6.89 -6.47 16.57
C PHE A 32 5.92 -6.07 17.69
N LEU A 33 4.64 -5.93 17.38
CA LEU A 33 3.61 -5.70 18.39
C LEU A 33 3.57 -6.85 19.42
N ALA A 34 3.58 -8.10 18.95
CA ALA A 34 3.58 -9.28 19.83
C ALA A 34 4.87 -9.42 20.68
N GLU A 35 6.00 -8.94 20.18
CA GLU A 35 7.30 -8.90 20.86
C GLU A 35 7.41 -7.73 21.86
N GLY A 36 6.41 -6.85 21.94
CA GLY A 36 6.42 -5.68 22.82
C GLY A 36 7.39 -4.59 22.38
N GLN A 37 7.66 -4.48 21.08
CA GLN A 37 8.41 -3.35 20.54
C GLN A 37 7.66 -2.04 20.73
N ASP A 38 8.40 -0.94 20.65
CA ASP A 38 7.78 0.39 20.74
C ASP A 38 6.76 0.62 19.62
N HIS A 39 5.66 1.29 19.98
CA HIS A 39 4.56 1.60 19.07
C HIS A 39 4.99 2.38 17.82
N SER A 40 5.99 3.26 17.91
CA SER A 40 6.55 3.96 16.75
C SER A 40 7.22 3.01 15.75
N VAL A 41 7.86 1.94 16.24
CA VAL A 41 8.49 0.92 15.39
C VAL A 41 7.42 0.11 14.66
N VAL A 42 6.36 -0.28 15.37
CA VAL A 42 5.23 -1.00 14.76
C VAL A 42 4.53 -0.13 13.72
N PHE A 43 4.25 1.13 14.07
CA PHE A 43 3.63 2.11 13.18
C PHE A 43 4.44 2.27 11.89
N ASN A 44 5.73 2.55 11.98
CA ASN A 44 6.60 2.78 10.81
C ASN A 44 6.64 1.56 9.88
N VAL A 45 6.67 0.33 10.41
CA VAL A 45 6.67 -0.88 9.58
C VAL A 45 5.31 -1.13 8.94
N ALA A 46 4.22 -0.85 9.65
CA ALA A 46 2.86 -0.95 9.11
C ALA A 46 2.61 0.12 8.03
N SER A 47 3.14 1.33 8.19
CA SER A 47 3.08 2.38 7.18
C SER A 47 3.75 1.99 5.87
N LEU A 48 4.92 1.33 5.94
CA LEU A 48 5.56 0.78 4.75
C LEU A 48 4.72 -0.34 4.10
N ALA A 49 4.02 -1.14 4.89
CA ALA A 49 3.08 -2.12 4.35
C ALA A 49 1.92 -1.44 3.60
N LEU A 50 1.32 -0.41 4.20
CA LEU A 50 0.21 0.35 3.62
C LEU A 50 0.62 1.03 2.30
N GLU A 51 1.74 1.75 2.28
CA GLU A 51 2.26 2.39 1.08
C GLU A 51 2.39 1.39 -0.08
N ARG A 52 3.02 0.23 0.19
CA ARG A 52 3.22 -0.83 -0.80
C ARG A 52 1.91 -1.48 -1.25
N TYR A 53 0.92 -1.60 -0.37
CA TYR A 53 -0.42 -2.04 -0.79
C TYR A 53 -1.05 -1.05 -1.78
N LEU A 54 -0.95 0.26 -1.54
CA LEU A 54 -1.51 1.26 -2.44
C LEU A 54 -0.78 1.27 -3.79
N VAL A 55 0.55 1.13 -3.79
CA VAL A 55 1.35 0.96 -5.01
C VAL A 55 0.95 -0.32 -5.76
N ALA A 56 0.77 -1.44 -5.05
CA ALA A 56 0.33 -2.69 -5.65
C ALA A 56 -1.08 -2.56 -6.27
N LEU A 57 -2.02 -1.85 -5.63
CA LEU A 57 -3.31 -1.53 -6.24
C LEU A 57 -3.14 -0.75 -7.54
N CYS A 58 -2.31 0.29 -7.56
CA CYS A 58 -2.03 1.04 -8.79
C CYS A 58 -1.53 0.11 -9.91
N TYR A 59 -0.55 -0.75 -9.63
CA TYR A 59 -0.03 -1.67 -10.65
C TYR A 59 -1.03 -2.74 -11.09
N LEU A 60 -1.88 -3.24 -10.20
CA LEU A 60 -2.94 -4.19 -10.56
C LEU A 60 -3.93 -3.60 -11.59
N TYR A 61 -4.13 -2.28 -11.55
CA TYR A 61 -5.01 -1.54 -12.45
C TYR A 61 -4.26 -0.75 -13.54
N ASP A 62 -2.97 -1.04 -13.74
CA ASP A 62 -2.11 -0.42 -14.76
C ASP A 62 -1.99 1.11 -14.64
N MET A 63 -1.94 1.57 -13.39
CA MET A 63 -1.75 2.97 -13.03
C MET A 63 -0.36 3.17 -12.41
N ASP A 64 0.30 4.26 -12.77
CA ASP A 64 1.58 4.65 -12.15
C ASP A 64 1.33 5.51 -10.91
N PRO A 65 1.88 5.13 -9.73
CA PRO A 65 1.87 6.01 -8.57
C PRO A 65 2.86 7.16 -8.82
N TYR A 66 2.33 8.36 -9.07
CA TYR A 66 3.16 9.54 -9.39
C TYR A 66 4.00 10.02 -8.20
N ASN A 67 3.59 9.72 -6.96
CA ASN A 67 4.26 10.07 -5.71
C ASN A 67 3.86 9.06 -4.62
N HIS A 68 4.68 8.92 -3.59
CA HIS A 68 4.54 7.93 -2.52
C HIS A 68 3.94 8.49 -1.21
N ASN A 69 3.58 9.78 -1.16
CA ASN A 69 2.76 10.27 -0.06
C ASN A 69 1.32 9.72 -0.16
N TYR A 70 0.62 9.63 0.96
CA TYR A 70 -0.66 8.95 1.03
C TYR A 70 -1.76 9.68 0.26
N THR A 71 -1.75 11.00 0.24
CA THR A 71 -2.70 11.81 -0.54
C THR A 71 -2.59 11.51 -2.03
N CYS A 72 -1.39 11.53 -2.60
CA CYS A 72 -1.18 11.25 -4.02
C CYS A 72 -1.49 9.79 -4.39
N LEU A 73 -1.16 8.84 -3.51
CA LEU A 73 -1.51 7.44 -3.71
C LEU A 73 -3.04 7.27 -3.73
N MET A 74 -3.75 7.89 -2.78
CA MET A 74 -5.22 7.84 -2.75
C MET A 74 -5.86 8.56 -3.93
N ASP A 75 -5.30 9.70 -4.38
CA ASP A 75 -5.75 10.38 -5.59
C ASP A 75 -5.70 9.46 -6.81
N THR A 76 -4.66 8.62 -6.89
CA THR A 76 -4.50 7.66 -7.99
C THR A 76 -5.47 6.48 -7.86
N VAL A 77 -5.62 5.93 -6.65
CA VAL A 77 -6.54 4.80 -6.37
C VAL A 77 -7.98 5.15 -6.70
N GLU A 78 -8.43 6.36 -6.36
CA GLU A 78 -9.80 6.82 -6.64
C GLU A 78 -10.12 6.99 -8.12
N LEU A 79 -9.12 6.99 -9.01
CA LEU A 79 -9.36 7.03 -10.46
C LEU A 79 -9.94 5.73 -11.00
N PHE A 80 -9.73 4.61 -10.31
CA PHE A 80 -10.07 3.28 -10.83
C PHE A 80 -10.88 2.40 -9.88
N MET A 81 -11.04 2.79 -8.61
CA MET A 81 -11.91 2.06 -7.68
C MET A 81 -12.57 2.97 -6.66
N GLU A 82 -13.74 2.55 -6.17
CA GLU A 82 -14.39 3.17 -5.01
C GLU A 82 -13.74 2.67 -3.73
N VAL A 83 -13.37 3.61 -2.85
CA VAL A 83 -12.81 3.32 -1.52
C VAL A 83 -13.78 3.86 -0.46
N PRO A 84 -14.05 3.12 0.62
CA PRO A 84 -14.87 3.63 1.71
C PRO A 84 -14.39 5.01 2.21
N GLU A 85 -15.32 5.96 2.35
CA GLU A 85 -15.00 7.37 2.63
C GLU A 85 -14.14 7.55 3.89
N GLU A 86 -14.46 6.83 4.96
CA GLU A 86 -13.67 6.92 6.20
C GLU A 86 -12.27 6.33 6.02
N LEU A 87 -12.12 5.18 5.34
CA LEU A 87 -10.79 4.61 5.06
C LEU A 87 -9.93 5.57 4.25
N ASN A 88 -10.50 6.18 3.21
CA ASN A 88 -9.82 7.17 2.38
C ASN A 88 -9.31 8.36 3.22
N LYS A 89 -10.20 8.92 4.04
CA LYS A 89 -9.89 10.05 4.92
C LYS A 89 -8.83 9.69 5.97
N GLU A 90 -8.86 8.48 6.52
CA GLU A 90 -7.85 8.02 7.47
C GLU A 90 -6.47 7.87 6.81
N ILE A 91 -6.39 7.24 5.64
CA ILE A 91 -5.13 7.07 4.91
C ILE A 91 -4.53 8.44 4.58
N ARG A 92 -5.32 9.38 4.05
CA ARG A 92 -4.86 10.74 3.75
C ARG A 92 -4.40 11.51 4.99
N SER A 93 -4.96 11.20 6.17
CA SER A 93 -4.56 11.87 7.41
C SER A 93 -3.12 11.56 7.83
N LEU A 94 -2.54 10.45 7.34
CA LEU A 94 -1.18 10.03 7.66
C LEU A 94 -0.12 11.02 7.18
N ASP A 95 -0.36 11.74 6.08
CA ASP A 95 0.60 12.75 5.59
C ASP A 95 0.89 13.84 6.65
N LYS A 96 -0.08 14.11 7.54
CA LYS A 96 0.10 15.05 8.66
C LYS A 96 0.99 14.50 9.76
N ILE A 97 1.00 13.18 9.96
CA ILE A 97 1.83 12.51 10.97
C ILE A 97 3.28 12.47 10.48
N PHE A 98 3.47 12.24 9.18
CA PHE A 98 4.79 12.14 8.58
C PHE A 98 5.46 13.49 8.26
N ASP A 99 4.68 14.57 8.09
CA ASP A 99 5.13 15.96 7.83
C ASP A 99 6.36 16.08 6.92
N ILE A 100 6.41 15.28 5.84
CA ILE A 100 7.59 15.16 4.96
C ILE A 100 7.66 16.28 3.91
N CYS A 101 6.94 17.39 4.11
CA CYS A 101 6.71 18.39 3.06
C CYS A 101 7.79 19.48 2.96
N SER A 102 8.84 19.46 3.80
CA SER A 102 9.94 20.42 3.72
C SER A 102 11.21 19.87 4.37
N LEU A 103 12.36 19.95 3.68
CA LEU A 103 13.67 19.66 4.30
C LEU A 103 14.02 20.66 5.41
N ASP A 104 13.40 21.84 5.40
CA ASP A 104 13.66 22.91 6.37
C ASP A 104 12.84 22.72 7.67
N ASP A 105 11.77 21.92 7.64
CA ASP A 105 10.88 21.64 8.78
C ASP A 105 10.62 20.12 8.90
N TYR A 106 11.67 19.30 8.91
CA TYR A 106 11.52 17.86 9.14
C TYR A 106 10.98 17.59 10.55
N PHE A 107 9.68 17.39 10.67
CA PHE A 107 9.01 16.94 11.88
C PHE A 107 8.61 15.48 11.71
N HIS A 108 9.33 14.58 12.40
CA HIS A 108 8.81 13.24 12.61
C HIS A 108 7.89 13.32 13.83
N GLY A 109 6.57 13.31 13.61
CA GLY A 109 5.63 13.14 14.70
C GLY A 109 5.97 11.87 15.48
N ASP A 110 5.78 11.88 16.80
CA ASP A 110 5.83 10.65 17.59
C ASP A 110 4.44 10.01 17.50
N PRO A 111 4.25 8.95 16.69
CA PRO A 111 2.93 8.37 16.49
C PRO A 111 2.40 7.84 17.82
N GLU A 112 1.14 8.09 18.15
CA GLU A 112 0.55 7.57 19.37
C GLU A 112 0.20 6.08 19.23
N VAL A 113 -0.09 5.41 20.36
CA VAL A 113 -0.57 4.01 20.35
C VAL A 113 -1.82 3.87 19.47
N SER A 114 -2.69 4.89 19.48
CA SER A 114 -3.88 4.95 18.63
C SER A 114 -3.52 5.01 17.14
N ASP A 115 -2.45 5.70 16.75
CA ASP A 115 -1.98 5.76 15.36
C ASP A 115 -1.44 4.40 14.89
N MET A 116 -0.72 3.69 15.78
CA MET A 116 -0.28 2.31 15.53
C MET A 116 -1.45 1.35 15.32
N GLU A 117 -2.49 1.43 16.15
CA GLU A 117 -3.70 0.60 16.00
C GLU A 117 -4.43 0.91 14.69
N ARG A 118 -4.57 2.21 14.37
CA ARG A 118 -5.23 2.67 13.14
C ARG A 118 -4.49 2.22 11.88
N ILE A 119 -3.16 2.35 11.81
CA ILE A 119 -2.40 1.94 10.62
C ILE A 119 -2.47 0.43 10.38
N LEU A 120 -2.51 -0.38 11.44
CA LEU A 120 -2.69 -1.83 11.31
C LEU A 120 -4.07 -2.17 10.75
N SER A 121 -5.13 -1.51 11.23
CA SER A 121 -6.49 -1.66 10.69
C SER A 121 -6.55 -1.23 9.23
N MET A 122 -5.98 -0.07 8.88
CA MET A 122 -5.95 0.42 7.50
C MET A 122 -5.26 -0.58 6.55
N CYS A 123 -4.18 -1.24 6.98
CA CYS A 123 -3.55 -2.28 6.18
C CYS A 123 -4.48 -3.46 5.89
N GLU A 124 -5.26 -3.88 6.89
CA GLU A 124 -6.25 -4.96 6.74
C GLU A 124 -7.39 -4.55 5.80
N ASP A 125 -7.88 -3.32 5.96
CA ASP A 125 -8.96 -2.79 5.14
C ASP A 125 -8.53 -2.65 3.67
N VAL A 126 -7.32 -2.13 3.41
CA VAL A 126 -6.75 -2.03 2.06
C VAL A 126 -6.43 -3.40 1.48
N GLU A 127 -5.94 -4.36 2.28
CA GLU A 127 -5.77 -5.75 1.82
C GLU A 127 -7.11 -6.34 1.34
N GLY A 128 -8.22 -5.96 1.98
CA GLY A 128 -9.58 -6.35 1.59
C GLY A 128 -10.06 -5.76 0.26
N LEU A 129 -9.40 -4.72 -0.27
CA LEU A 129 -9.77 -4.09 -1.55
C LEU A 129 -9.24 -4.86 -2.77
N PHE A 130 -8.31 -5.81 -2.60
CA PHE A 130 -7.72 -6.53 -3.72
C PHE A 130 -8.70 -7.56 -4.32
N ASP A 131 -9.08 -7.34 -5.57
CA ASP A 131 -9.88 -8.26 -6.37
C ASP A 131 -9.10 -9.56 -6.67
N GLN A 132 -9.40 -10.60 -5.90
CA GLN A 132 -8.75 -11.91 -6.02
C GLN A 132 -9.10 -12.63 -7.34
N GLU A 133 -10.25 -12.35 -7.93
CA GLU A 133 -10.65 -12.92 -9.21
C GLU A 133 -9.80 -12.32 -10.34
N LYS A 134 -9.64 -10.99 -10.36
CA LYS A 134 -8.77 -10.28 -11.31
C LYS A 134 -7.32 -10.77 -11.20
N ILE A 135 -6.78 -10.85 -9.99
CA ILE A 135 -5.41 -11.34 -9.75
C ILE A 135 -5.25 -12.75 -10.31
N SER A 136 -6.19 -13.66 -10.01
CA SER A 136 -6.14 -15.05 -10.47
C SER A 136 -6.24 -15.14 -11.99
N SER A 137 -7.14 -14.39 -12.60
CA SER A 137 -7.32 -14.32 -14.06
C SER A 137 -6.04 -13.84 -14.78
N ILE A 138 -5.39 -12.79 -14.28
CA ILE A 138 -4.14 -12.31 -14.89
C ILE A 138 -3.02 -13.36 -14.72
N ARG A 139 -2.85 -13.96 -13.53
CA ARG A 139 -1.89 -15.03 -13.29
C ARG A 139 -2.07 -16.21 -14.24
N GLU A 140 -3.30 -16.62 -14.49
CA GLU A 140 -3.63 -17.71 -15.43
C GLU A 140 -3.27 -17.34 -16.86
N SER A 141 -3.67 -16.15 -17.32
CA SER A 141 -3.34 -15.68 -18.68
C SER A 141 -1.82 -15.66 -18.95
N LEU A 142 -1.01 -15.31 -17.94
CA LEU A 142 0.45 -15.26 -18.07
C LEU A 142 1.12 -16.65 -18.05
N LYS A 143 0.43 -17.70 -17.56
CA LYS A 143 0.90 -19.09 -17.55
C LYS A 143 0.60 -19.83 -18.85
N GLU A 144 -0.55 -19.57 -19.47
CA GLU A 144 -0.95 -20.19 -20.74
C GLU A 144 -0.06 -19.74 -21.92
N ASP A 145 0.58 -18.57 -21.78
CA ASP A 145 1.50 -17.99 -22.76
C ASP A 145 2.98 -18.41 -22.58
N LYS A 146 3.27 -19.49 -21.82
CA LYS A 146 4.62 -20.08 -21.67
C LYS A 146 4.80 -21.34 -22.51
#